data_AF-A0A8I1HXL0-F1
#
_entry.id   AF-A0A8I1HXL0-F1
#
_cell.length_a   1.000
_cell.length_b   1.000
_cell.length_c   1.000
_cell.angle_alpha   90.00
_cell.angle_beta   90.00
_cell.angle_gamma   90.00
#
_symmetry.space_group_name_H-M   'P 1'
#
loop_
_entity.id
_entity.type
_entity.pdbx_description
1 polymer ?
#
loop_
_entity_poly.entity_id
_entity_poly.type
_entity_poly.pdbx_seq_one_letter_code
_entity_poly.pdbx_strand_id
1 'polypeptide(L)'
;MIQQEEGAYHGDKFELTDSLWSHSLRVAALAEKIGMREGVDRTASRLAGLFHDAGKFKNGSYHSGKLKEEDGSVRILYEMTRGTGMRAELVDQVAEAILQVYSHGSELSLLAKILFDADNLDKLGLSGVGNFLIKAGLRGRGLNRTLLHRISVELTYARYAPEIMMTNTGRMLAAEKAPDTLDFFHRLLDSLRNDGLFDFHVNEVPYRGMILDIVESTFCECGGSIKRRIWDAPDLKCEKIHVRHRCRLCGRIHEFQFCRPLLCGG
;
A
#
# COMPACT_ATOMS: atom_id res chain seq x y z
N MET A 1 15.55 12.57 -10.95
CA MET A 1 14.58 13.41 -10.23
C MET A 1 14.00 12.71 -9.01
N ILE A 2 13.13 11.68 -9.11
CA ILE A 2 12.53 11.02 -7.91
C ILE A 2 13.59 10.62 -6.88
N GLN A 3 14.64 9.90 -7.33
CA GLN A 3 15.77 9.52 -6.48
C GLN A 3 16.54 10.72 -5.88
N GLN A 4 16.65 11.83 -6.62
CA GLN A 4 17.34 13.05 -6.15
C GLN A 4 16.49 13.80 -5.12
N GLU A 5 15.18 13.88 -5.32
CA GLU A 5 14.22 14.49 -4.39
C GLU A 5 14.08 13.66 -3.10
N GLU A 6 14.09 12.32 -3.21
CA GLU A 6 14.12 11.41 -2.06
C GLU A 6 15.40 11.62 -1.23
N GLY A 7 16.56 11.71 -1.89
CA GLY A 7 17.83 12.04 -1.24
C GLY A 7 17.82 13.42 -0.55
N ALA A 8 17.26 14.45 -1.20
CA ALA A 8 17.15 15.79 -0.64
C ALA A 8 16.25 15.86 0.61
N TYR A 9 15.19 15.05 0.67
CA TYR A 9 14.31 14.95 1.84
C TYR A 9 15.00 14.31 3.05
N HIS A 10 15.80 13.27 2.84
CA HIS A 10 16.40 12.51 3.94
C HIS A 10 17.69 13.12 4.52
N GLY A 11 18.34 14.06 3.80
CA GLY A 11 19.62 14.65 4.19
C GLY A 11 20.76 13.62 4.21
N ASP A 12 22.01 14.08 4.37
CA ASP A 12 23.26 13.27 4.36
C ASP A 12 23.33 12.12 5.40
N LYS A 13 22.25 11.82 6.14
CA LYS A 13 22.23 10.77 7.17
C LYS A 13 21.71 9.41 6.74
N PHE A 14 21.28 9.22 5.50
CA PHE A 14 21.06 7.89 4.95
C PHE A 14 21.42 7.92 3.47
N GLU A 15 22.44 7.17 3.07
CA GLU A 15 22.66 6.83 1.66
C GLU A 15 21.32 6.34 1.09
N LEU A 16 20.78 7.14 0.16
CA LEU A 16 19.70 6.82 -0.78
C LEU A 16 18.79 5.70 -0.29
N THR A 17 17.82 6.01 0.57
CA THR A 17 16.67 5.11 0.69
C THR A 17 15.98 5.17 -0.67
N ASP A 18 16.27 4.25 -1.58
CA ASP A 18 15.75 4.24 -2.95
C ASP A 18 14.30 3.73 -2.97
N SER A 19 13.53 4.05 -1.92
CA SER A 19 12.34 3.30 -1.51
C SER A 19 11.14 3.69 -2.35
N LEU A 20 11.01 4.98 -2.68
CA LEU A 20 9.98 5.45 -3.59
C LEU A 20 10.39 5.20 -5.03
N TRP A 21 11.63 5.47 -5.41
CA TRP A 21 12.10 5.18 -6.76
C TRP A 21 11.99 3.69 -7.12
N SER A 22 12.46 2.80 -6.24
CA SER A 22 12.34 1.36 -6.45
C SER A 22 10.88 0.91 -6.50
N HIS A 23 10.01 1.54 -5.72
CA HIS A 23 8.56 1.29 -5.80
C HIS A 23 8.01 1.70 -7.17
N SER A 24 8.28 2.93 -7.65
CA SER A 24 7.87 3.39 -8.98
C SER A 24 8.35 2.46 -10.09
N LEU A 25 9.59 1.96 -10.01
CA LEU A 25 10.13 1.00 -10.99
C LEU A 25 9.39 -0.34 -10.99
N ARG A 26 9.10 -0.90 -9.81
CA ARG A 26 8.37 -2.17 -9.71
C ARG A 26 6.92 -2.03 -10.16
N VAL A 27 6.24 -0.95 -9.74
CA VAL A 27 4.89 -0.63 -10.20
C VAL A 27 4.86 -0.42 -11.71
N ALA A 28 5.82 0.28 -12.29
CA ALA A 28 5.93 0.44 -13.74
C ALA A 28 6.08 -0.90 -14.48
N ALA A 29 6.90 -1.80 -13.96
CA ALA A 29 7.08 -3.14 -14.54
C ALA A 29 5.80 -3.98 -14.44
N LEU A 30 5.09 -3.91 -13.31
CA LEU A 30 3.80 -4.57 -13.11
C LEU A 30 2.72 -3.98 -14.04
N ALA A 31 2.62 -2.65 -14.11
CA ALA A 31 1.67 -1.95 -14.96
C ALA A 31 1.89 -2.30 -16.43
N GLU A 32 3.14 -2.31 -16.90
CA GLU A 32 3.49 -2.75 -18.26
C GLU A 32 3.05 -4.20 -18.52
N LYS A 33 3.34 -5.12 -17.58
CA LYS A 33 2.96 -6.53 -17.69
C LYS A 33 1.45 -6.73 -17.77
N ILE A 34 0.69 -6.00 -16.94
CA ILE A 34 -0.77 -6.04 -16.94
C ILE A 34 -1.31 -5.41 -18.22
N GLY A 35 -0.84 -4.22 -18.58
CA GLY A 35 -1.27 -3.50 -19.78
C GLY A 35 -1.11 -4.32 -21.05
N MET A 36 0.02 -5.01 -21.22
CA MET A 36 0.22 -5.90 -22.36
C MET A 36 -0.79 -7.05 -22.44
N ARG A 37 -1.26 -7.58 -21.30
CA ARG A 37 -2.25 -8.66 -21.24
C ARG A 37 -3.69 -8.16 -21.38
N GLU A 38 -3.96 -6.94 -20.93
CA GLU A 38 -5.26 -6.26 -21.05
C GLU A 38 -5.41 -5.50 -22.39
N GLY A 39 -4.39 -5.52 -23.27
CA GLY A 39 -4.43 -4.87 -24.58
C GLY A 39 -4.23 -3.35 -24.56
N VAL A 40 -3.62 -2.81 -23.49
CA VAL A 40 -3.27 -1.39 -23.36
C VAL A 40 -1.83 -1.15 -23.77
N ASP A 41 -1.55 0.03 -24.34
CA ASP A 41 -0.21 0.43 -24.76
C ASP A 41 0.82 0.30 -23.63
N ARG A 42 1.86 -0.49 -23.88
CA ARG A 42 2.91 -0.80 -22.90
C ARG A 42 3.61 0.46 -22.36
N THR A 43 3.77 1.48 -23.20
CA THR A 43 4.48 2.71 -22.84
C THR A 43 3.59 3.55 -21.93
N ALA A 44 2.30 3.69 -22.26
CA ALA A 44 1.33 4.35 -21.41
C ALA A 44 1.25 3.68 -20.02
N SER A 45 1.13 2.34 -19.97
CA SER A 45 1.11 1.60 -18.71
C SER A 45 2.39 1.75 -17.89
N ARG A 46 3.56 1.68 -18.53
CA ARG A 46 4.84 1.87 -17.85
C ARG A 46 4.99 3.29 -17.31
N LEU A 47 4.63 4.31 -18.08
CA LEU A 47 4.69 5.70 -17.65
C LEU A 47 3.73 5.98 -16.50
N ALA A 48 2.51 5.44 -16.54
CA ALA A 48 1.56 5.54 -15.44
C ALA A 48 2.19 5.02 -14.13
N GLY A 49 2.78 3.83 -14.15
CA GLY A 49 3.45 3.28 -12.96
C GLY A 49 4.68 4.08 -12.51
N LEU A 50 5.48 4.61 -13.43
CA LEU A 50 6.65 5.43 -13.09
C LEU A 50 6.27 6.75 -12.40
N PHE A 51 5.22 7.42 -12.90
CA PHE A 51 4.90 8.79 -12.51
C PHE A 51 3.81 8.91 -11.44
N HIS A 52 3.04 7.86 -11.14
CA HIS A 52 1.87 7.98 -10.25
C HIS A 52 2.18 8.63 -8.89
N ASP A 53 3.35 8.35 -8.33
CA ASP A 53 3.82 8.84 -7.04
C ASP A 53 4.84 9.99 -7.11
N ALA A 54 5.15 10.49 -8.31
CA ALA A 54 6.18 11.50 -8.52
C ALA A 54 5.90 12.82 -7.76
N GLY A 55 4.62 13.16 -7.57
CA GLY A 55 4.18 14.36 -6.84
C GLY A 55 4.29 14.28 -5.32
N LYS A 56 4.71 13.15 -4.75
CA LYS A 56 4.92 12.99 -3.29
C LYS A 56 6.09 13.84 -2.77
N PHE A 57 7.02 14.20 -3.64
CA PHE A 57 8.12 15.11 -3.30
C PHE A 57 7.78 16.53 -3.77
N LYS A 58 7.65 17.47 -2.82
CA LYS A 58 7.64 18.90 -3.11
C LYS A 58 8.75 19.57 -2.31
N ASN A 59 9.78 20.06 -3.00
CA ASN A 59 10.89 20.83 -2.41
C ASN A 59 11.54 20.14 -1.20
N GLY A 60 11.81 18.83 -1.26
CA GLY A 60 12.35 18.11 -0.11
C GLY A 60 11.43 18.14 1.13
N SER A 61 10.11 18.15 0.94
CA SER A 61 9.12 17.97 2.00
C SER A 61 8.05 16.95 1.58
N TYR A 62 7.85 15.96 2.44
CA TYR A 62 6.81 14.95 2.32
C TYR A 62 5.48 15.56 2.82
N HIS A 63 4.45 15.56 1.96
CA HIS A 63 3.11 16.12 2.24
C HIS A 63 3.03 17.62 2.59
N SER A 64 3.88 18.49 2.01
CA SER A 64 3.72 19.96 2.18
C SER A 64 2.93 20.58 1.01
N GLY A 65 1.60 20.61 1.10
CA GLY A 65 0.80 21.45 0.21
C GLY A 65 -0.68 21.11 0.10
N LYS A 66 -1.50 22.14 -0.18
CA LYS A 66 -2.94 22.04 -0.48
C LYS A 66 -3.27 21.39 -1.84
N LEU A 67 -2.26 21.09 -2.65
CA LEU A 67 -2.38 20.42 -3.95
C LEU A 67 -2.34 18.91 -3.75
N LYS A 68 -3.29 18.19 -4.35
CA LYS A 68 -3.33 16.72 -4.34
C LYS A 68 -2.03 16.17 -4.93
N GLU A 69 -1.58 15.02 -4.45
CA GLU A 69 -0.29 14.42 -4.85
C GLU A 69 -0.29 14.10 -6.34
N GLU A 70 -1.45 13.68 -6.83
CA GLU A 70 -1.76 13.31 -8.19
C GLU A 70 -1.58 14.50 -9.15
N ASP A 71 -1.98 15.71 -8.75
CA ASP A 71 -1.74 16.94 -9.53
C ASP A 71 -0.23 17.22 -9.69
N GLY A 72 0.54 16.95 -8.63
CA GLY A 72 2.00 17.07 -8.66
C GLY A 72 2.63 16.07 -9.62
N SER A 73 2.17 14.81 -9.58
CA SER A 73 2.62 13.73 -10.47
C SER A 73 2.36 14.08 -11.94
N VAL A 74 1.17 14.59 -12.26
CA VAL A 74 0.81 15.04 -13.61
C VAL A 74 1.67 16.20 -14.08
N ARG A 75 1.90 17.19 -13.22
CA ARG A 75 2.77 18.32 -13.57
C ARG A 75 4.18 17.85 -13.93
N ILE A 76 4.76 16.98 -13.12
CA ILE A 76 6.09 16.41 -13.35
C ILE A 76 6.12 15.60 -14.65
N LEU A 77 5.08 14.81 -14.92
CA LEU A 77 4.94 14.06 -16.17
C LEU A 77 5.00 14.99 -17.39
N TYR A 78 4.23 16.07 -17.40
CA TYR A 78 4.25 17.04 -18.50
C TYR A 78 5.59 17.77 -18.63
N GLU A 79 6.23 18.14 -17.51
CA GLU A 79 7.54 18.79 -17.52
C GLU A 79 8.62 17.86 -18.10
N MET A 80 8.59 16.57 -17.74
CA MET A 80 9.59 15.57 -18.16
C MET A 80 9.40 15.05 -19.58
N THR A 81 8.18 15.06 -20.10
CA THR A 81 7.88 14.60 -21.46
C THR A 81 7.93 15.72 -22.50
N ARG A 82 7.99 16.99 -22.08
CA ARG A 82 8.11 18.14 -22.99
C ARG A 82 9.38 18.05 -23.84
N GLY A 83 9.22 18.19 -25.16
CA GLY A 83 10.34 18.19 -26.10
C GLY A 83 10.99 16.81 -26.36
N THR A 84 10.45 15.74 -25.79
CA THR A 84 10.96 14.37 -25.98
C THR A 84 10.47 13.70 -27.28
N GLY A 85 9.51 14.32 -27.98
CA GLY A 85 8.86 13.74 -29.16
C GLY A 85 7.77 12.70 -28.83
N MET A 86 7.45 12.49 -27.54
CA MET A 86 6.30 11.66 -27.15
C MET A 86 4.99 12.26 -27.66
N ARG A 87 4.07 11.37 -28.09
CA ARG A 87 2.73 11.76 -28.55
C ARG A 87 1.96 12.40 -27.41
N ALA A 88 1.38 13.58 -27.66
CA ALA A 88 0.63 14.32 -26.65
C ALA A 88 -0.54 13.49 -26.11
N GLU A 89 -1.24 12.77 -26.98
CA GLU A 89 -2.38 11.93 -26.62
C GLU A 89 -1.99 10.82 -25.64
N LEU A 90 -0.78 10.29 -25.75
CA LEU A 90 -0.27 9.26 -24.83
C LEU A 90 0.03 9.87 -23.46
N VAL A 91 0.65 11.05 -23.42
CA VAL A 91 0.94 11.75 -22.16
C VAL A 91 -0.35 12.15 -21.45
N ASP A 92 -1.35 12.63 -22.20
CA ASP A 92 -2.65 13.02 -21.66
C ASP A 92 -3.42 11.82 -21.09
N GLN A 93 -3.39 10.67 -21.78
CA GLN A 93 -3.99 9.42 -21.25
C GLN A 93 -3.35 9.00 -19.92
N VAL A 94 -2.02 9.11 -19.81
CA VAL A 94 -1.31 8.79 -18.57
C VAL A 94 -1.65 9.79 -17.47
N ALA A 95 -1.69 11.08 -17.78
CA ALA A 95 -2.07 12.12 -16.83
C ALA A 95 -3.49 11.90 -16.28
N GLU A 96 -4.44 11.61 -17.17
CA GLU A 96 -5.81 11.29 -16.81
C GLU A 96 -5.88 10.06 -15.89
N ALA A 97 -5.17 8.98 -16.25
CA ALA A 97 -5.15 7.77 -15.43
C ALA A 97 -4.63 8.05 -14.01
N ILE A 98 -3.54 8.81 -13.86
CA ILE A 98 -2.96 9.18 -12.55
C ILE A 98 -3.97 9.97 -11.69
N LEU A 99 -4.73 10.89 -12.29
CA LEU A 99 -5.76 11.65 -11.58
C LEU A 99 -6.95 10.78 -11.17
N GLN A 100 -7.26 9.76 -11.98
CA GLN A 100 -8.42 8.89 -11.77
C GLN A 100 -8.25 7.88 -10.62
N VAL A 101 -7.07 7.26 -10.47
CA VAL A 101 -6.84 6.08 -9.59
C VAL A 101 -7.37 6.26 -8.16
N TYR A 102 -7.32 7.47 -7.60
CA TYR A 102 -7.84 7.76 -6.25
C TYR A 102 -8.97 8.80 -6.25
N SER A 103 -9.52 9.14 -7.42
CA SER A 103 -10.72 9.98 -7.52
C SER A 103 -11.97 9.15 -7.20
N HIS A 104 -12.84 9.67 -6.34
CA HIS A 104 -14.11 9.02 -6.02
C HIS A 104 -15.19 9.45 -7.02
N GLY A 105 -15.87 8.49 -7.64
CA GLY A 105 -17.11 8.71 -8.39
C GLY A 105 -17.00 8.81 -9.92
N SER A 106 -15.82 8.61 -10.51
CA SER A 106 -15.66 8.49 -11.97
C SER A 106 -15.50 7.03 -12.39
N GLU A 107 -15.98 6.69 -13.58
CA GLU A 107 -15.64 5.41 -14.20
C GLU A 107 -14.15 5.41 -14.55
N LEU A 108 -13.39 4.51 -13.91
CA LEU A 108 -11.95 4.42 -14.14
C LEU A 108 -11.68 3.93 -15.57
N SER A 109 -10.82 4.65 -16.28
CA SER A 109 -10.22 4.16 -17.53
C SER A 109 -9.51 2.82 -17.31
N LEU A 110 -9.36 2.03 -18.36
CA LEU A 110 -8.63 0.77 -18.26
C LEU A 110 -7.18 0.99 -17.79
N LEU A 111 -6.55 2.09 -18.20
CA LEU A 111 -5.21 2.46 -17.75
C LEU A 111 -5.17 2.81 -16.24
N ALA A 112 -6.18 3.51 -15.72
CA ALA A 112 -6.30 3.77 -14.29
C ALA A 112 -6.51 2.46 -13.49
N LYS A 113 -7.32 1.53 -14.00
CA LYS A 113 -7.51 0.19 -13.41
C LYS A 113 -6.19 -0.61 -13.39
N ILE A 114 -5.43 -0.57 -14.48
CA ILE A 114 -4.09 -1.20 -14.57
C ILE A 114 -3.14 -0.60 -13.54
N LEU A 115 -3.09 0.73 -13.43
CA LEU A 115 -2.23 1.42 -12.47
C LEU A 115 -2.62 1.08 -11.02
N PHE A 116 -3.92 1.07 -10.72
CA PHE A 116 -4.45 0.66 -9.42
C PHE A 116 -4.00 -0.76 -9.06
N ASP A 117 -4.17 -1.72 -9.98
CA ASP A 117 -3.77 -3.12 -9.74
C ASP A 117 -2.26 -3.24 -9.54
N ALA A 118 -1.46 -2.54 -10.36
CA ALA A 118 -0.01 -2.58 -10.28
C ALA A 118 0.54 -2.06 -8.93
N ASP A 119 0.00 -0.94 -8.41
CA ASP A 119 0.39 -0.39 -7.09
C ASP A 119 0.00 -1.34 -5.95
N ASN A 120 -1.18 -1.98 -6.02
CA ASN A 120 -1.59 -2.94 -5.00
C ASN A 120 -0.77 -4.25 -5.07
N LEU A 121 -0.45 -4.75 -6.26
CA LEU A 121 0.36 -5.96 -6.44
C LEU A 121 1.80 -5.81 -5.93
N ASP A 122 2.38 -4.60 -5.94
CA ASP A 122 3.74 -4.37 -5.39
C ASP A 122 3.82 -4.61 -3.87
N LYS A 123 2.67 -4.59 -3.19
CA LYS A 123 2.55 -4.82 -1.75
C LYS A 123 2.27 -6.30 -1.41
N LEU A 124 2.10 -7.15 -2.42
CA LEU A 124 1.74 -8.56 -2.25
C LEU A 124 2.91 -9.51 -2.57
N GLY A 125 2.77 -10.73 -2.09
CA GLY A 125 3.77 -11.80 -2.18
C GLY A 125 5.06 -11.51 -1.40
N LEU A 126 6.06 -12.36 -1.62
CA LEU A 126 7.34 -12.29 -0.90
C LEU A 126 8.06 -10.94 -1.06
N SER A 127 7.99 -10.33 -2.25
CA SER A 127 8.57 -8.99 -2.46
C SER A 127 7.85 -7.92 -1.66
N GLY A 128 6.51 -7.97 -1.60
CA GLY A 128 5.70 -7.06 -0.79
C GLY A 128 6.02 -7.16 0.70
N VAL A 129 6.14 -8.39 1.20
CA VAL A 129 6.60 -8.69 2.57
C VAL A 129 7.99 -8.09 2.83
N GLY A 130 8.95 -8.32 1.94
CA GLY A 130 10.31 -7.77 2.07
C GLY A 130 10.29 -6.25 2.16
N ASN A 131 9.53 -5.60 1.27
CA ASN A 131 9.35 -4.15 1.28
C ASN A 131 8.68 -3.63 2.57
N PHE A 132 7.70 -4.35 3.11
CA PHE A 132 7.05 -4.00 4.38
C PHE A 132 8.06 -3.96 5.53
N LEU A 133 8.90 -5.00 5.65
CA LEU A 133 9.91 -5.08 6.70
C LEU A 133 11.03 -4.05 6.53
N ILE A 134 11.53 -3.85 5.30
CA ILE A 134 12.54 -2.82 4.99
C ILE A 134 12.00 -1.42 5.34
N LYS A 135 10.77 -1.10 4.92
CA LYS A 135 10.10 0.18 5.24
C LYS A 135 9.86 0.37 6.74
N ALA A 136 9.75 -0.71 7.52
CA ALA A 136 9.69 -0.63 8.97
C ALA A 136 11.08 -0.31 9.56
N GLY A 137 12.10 -1.05 9.12
CA GLY A 137 13.49 -0.87 9.54
C GLY A 137 14.03 0.54 9.27
N LEU A 138 13.79 1.08 8.07
CA LEU A 138 14.18 2.45 7.69
C LEU A 138 13.50 3.54 8.54
N ARG A 139 12.36 3.23 9.18
CA ARG A 139 11.68 4.12 10.13
C ARG A 139 12.13 3.90 11.58
N GLY A 140 13.24 3.20 11.79
CA GLY A 140 13.78 2.86 13.11
C GLY A 140 12.90 1.86 13.87
N ARG A 141 12.06 1.08 13.16
CA ARG A 141 11.19 0.07 13.78
C ARG A 141 11.79 -1.32 13.61
N GLY A 142 12.02 -2.01 14.71
CA GLY A 142 12.31 -3.44 14.70
C GLY A 142 11.05 -4.31 14.72
N LEU A 143 11.24 -5.62 14.89
CA LEU A 143 10.17 -6.55 15.25
C LEU A 143 9.66 -6.22 16.66
N ASN A 144 8.61 -5.42 16.72
CA ASN A 144 7.98 -4.98 17.97
C ASN A 144 6.46 -5.08 17.87
N ARG A 145 5.77 -4.97 19.01
CA ARG A 145 4.30 -5.08 19.07
C ARG A 145 3.57 -4.15 18.09
N THR A 146 4.10 -2.94 17.87
CA THR A 146 3.50 -1.99 16.92
C THR A 146 3.58 -2.48 15.49
N LEU A 147 4.73 -3.02 15.07
CA LEU A 147 4.87 -3.64 13.76
C LEU A 147 3.98 -4.87 13.63
N LEU A 148 3.95 -5.73 14.65
CA LEU A 148 3.15 -6.96 14.64
C LEU A 148 1.66 -6.66 14.51
N HIS A 149 1.12 -5.68 15.25
CA HIS A 149 -0.27 -5.27 15.06
C HIS A 149 -0.54 -4.72 13.64
N ARG A 150 0.43 -4.09 12.98
CA ARG A 150 0.25 -3.61 11.60
C ARG A 150 0.21 -4.73 10.56
N ILE A 151 0.71 -5.93 10.89
CA ILE A 151 0.56 -7.12 10.01
C ILE A 151 -0.93 -7.41 9.75
N SER A 152 -1.84 -7.02 10.66
CA SER A 152 -3.29 -7.11 10.42
C SER A 152 -3.72 -6.46 9.10
N VAL A 153 -3.08 -5.34 8.74
CA VAL A 153 -3.36 -4.62 7.50
C VAL A 153 -2.93 -5.46 6.31
N GLU A 154 -1.69 -5.96 6.32
CA GLU A 154 -1.12 -6.76 5.24
C GLU A 154 -1.93 -8.05 5.01
N LEU A 155 -2.32 -8.75 6.08
CA LEU A 155 -3.15 -9.95 6.00
C LEU A 155 -4.55 -9.66 5.44
N THR A 156 -5.21 -8.62 5.96
CA THR A 156 -6.56 -8.25 5.49
C THR A 156 -6.55 -7.84 4.01
N TYR A 157 -5.54 -7.10 3.57
CA TYR A 157 -5.41 -6.75 2.15
C TYR A 157 -5.06 -7.97 1.28
N ALA A 158 -4.19 -8.86 1.75
CA ALA A 158 -3.86 -10.08 1.02
C ALA A 158 -5.09 -10.99 0.86
N ARG A 159 -5.91 -11.14 1.91
CA ARG A 159 -7.17 -11.91 1.86
C ARG A 159 -8.09 -11.46 0.73
N TYR A 160 -8.24 -10.15 0.57
CA TYR A 160 -9.16 -9.57 -0.43
C TYR A 160 -8.49 -9.14 -1.72
N ALA A 161 -7.20 -9.43 -1.89
CA ALA A 161 -6.44 -8.95 -3.02
C ALA A 161 -7.08 -9.37 -4.36
N PRO A 162 -7.54 -10.62 -4.58
CA PRO A 162 -8.21 -10.98 -5.82
C PRO A 162 -9.55 -10.25 -6.05
N GLU A 163 -10.29 -9.90 -5.00
CA GLU A 163 -11.62 -9.27 -5.12
C GLU A 163 -11.55 -7.77 -5.38
N ILE A 164 -10.49 -7.10 -4.90
CA ILE A 164 -10.33 -5.65 -5.08
C ILE A 164 -9.66 -5.26 -6.39
N MET A 165 -9.02 -6.21 -7.09
CA MET A 165 -8.32 -5.92 -8.35
C MET A 165 -9.33 -5.67 -9.47
N MET A 166 -9.05 -4.66 -10.28
CA MET A 166 -9.95 -4.08 -11.25
C MET A 166 -9.86 -4.77 -12.62
N THR A 167 -8.70 -5.33 -12.98
CA THR A 167 -8.44 -6.02 -14.25
C THR A 167 -8.45 -7.54 -14.10
N ASN A 168 -8.69 -8.29 -15.18
CA ASN A 168 -8.64 -9.74 -15.14
C ASN A 168 -7.24 -10.25 -14.79
N THR A 169 -6.22 -9.65 -15.41
CA THR A 169 -4.82 -9.96 -15.14
C THR A 169 -4.42 -9.63 -13.71
N GLY A 170 -4.86 -8.48 -13.18
CA GLY A 170 -4.60 -8.10 -11.79
C GLY A 170 -5.17 -9.10 -10.79
N ARG A 171 -6.43 -9.53 -11.00
CA ARG A 171 -7.07 -10.59 -10.20
C ARG A 171 -6.28 -11.90 -10.22
N MET A 172 -5.84 -12.34 -11.40
CA MET A 172 -5.03 -13.55 -11.54
C MET A 172 -3.69 -13.45 -10.80
N LEU A 173 -2.97 -12.34 -10.95
CA LEU A 173 -1.68 -12.12 -10.29
C LEU A 173 -1.83 -11.97 -8.77
N ALA A 174 -2.94 -11.39 -8.30
CA ALA A 174 -3.25 -11.29 -6.89
C ALA A 174 -3.52 -12.67 -6.28
N ALA A 175 -4.30 -13.52 -6.96
CA ALA A 175 -4.56 -14.89 -6.53
C ALA A 175 -3.29 -15.75 -6.45
N GLU A 176 -2.30 -15.47 -7.31
CA GLU A 176 -0.98 -16.11 -7.26
C GLU A 176 -0.14 -15.61 -6.08
N LYS A 177 -0.16 -14.30 -5.78
CA LYS A 177 0.75 -13.65 -4.82
C LYS A 177 0.24 -13.59 -3.38
N ALA A 178 -1.07 -13.47 -3.19
CA ALA A 178 -1.67 -13.31 -1.87
C ALA A 178 -1.34 -14.48 -0.91
N PRO A 179 -1.34 -15.76 -1.35
CA PRO A 179 -0.97 -16.87 -0.48
C PRO A 179 0.41 -16.73 0.14
N ASP A 180 1.41 -16.26 -0.62
CA ASP A 180 2.76 -16.04 -0.10
C ASP A 180 2.80 -14.99 1.03
N THR A 181 2.00 -13.92 0.91
CA THR A 181 1.89 -12.90 1.98
C THR A 181 1.28 -13.50 3.24
N LEU A 182 0.17 -14.23 3.09
CA LEU A 182 -0.54 -14.86 4.20
C LEU A 182 0.39 -15.86 4.92
N ASP A 183 0.94 -16.81 4.17
CA ASP A 183 1.80 -17.87 4.69
C ASP A 183 3.02 -17.32 5.41
N PHE A 184 3.69 -16.31 4.84
CA PHE A 184 4.85 -15.71 5.47
C PHE A 184 4.52 -15.14 6.85
N PHE A 185 3.47 -14.32 6.94
CA PHE A 185 3.13 -13.64 8.19
C PHE A 185 2.58 -14.61 9.23
N HIS A 186 1.80 -15.62 8.84
CA HIS A 186 1.39 -16.70 9.75
C HIS A 186 2.62 -17.43 10.33
N ARG A 187 3.57 -17.83 9.48
CA ARG A 187 4.81 -18.51 9.92
C ARG A 187 5.70 -17.62 10.77
N LEU A 188 5.79 -16.32 10.47
CA LEU A 188 6.53 -15.37 11.29
C LEU A 188 5.93 -15.27 12.69
N LEU A 189 4.60 -15.13 12.81
CA LEU A 189 3.91 -15.06 14.09
C LEU A 189 4.06 -16.36 14.88
N ASP A 190 3.94 -17.51 14.21
CA ASP A 190 4.16 -18.82 14.83
C ASP A 190 5.59 -18.98 15.35
N SER A 191 6.60 -18.57 14.58
CA SER A 191 8.00 -18.61 15.00
C SER A 191 8.23 -17.73 16.24
N LEU A 192 7.76 -16.49 16.22
CA LEU A 192 7.92 -15.55 17.35
C LEU A 192 7.24 -16.06 18.62
N ARG A 193 6.12 -16.78 18.47
CA ARG A 193 5.41 -17.39 19.59
C ARG A 193 6.14 -18.63 20.12
N ASN A 194 6.65 -19.48 19.24
CA ASN A 194 7.39 -20.70 19.60
C ASN A 194 8.71 -20.36 20.32
N ASP A 195 9.35 -19.26 19.94
CA ASP A 195 10.56 -18.74 20.59
C ASP A 195 10.27 -18.01 21.92
N GLY A 196 8.99 -17.87 22.30
CA GLY A 196 8.58 -17.19 23.53
C GLY A 196 8.76 -15.67 23.50
N LEU A 197 8.92 -15.07 22.31
CA LEU A 197 9.17 -13.63 22.16
C LEU A 197 7.87 -12.82 22.17
N PHE A 198 6.88 -13.24 21.37
CA PHE A 198 5.60 -12.56 21.22
C PHE A 198 4.44 -13.54 21.07
N ASP A 199 3.47 -13.51 22.00
CA ASP A 199 2.25 -14.32 21.93
C ASP A 199 1.15 -13.61 21.12
N PHE A 200 1.34 -13.53 19.81
CA PHE A 200 0.36 -12.96 18.89
C PHE A 200 -0.30 -14.04 18.05
N HIS A 201 -1.58 -13.84 17.77
CA HIS A 201 -2.43 -14.72 16.97
C HIS A 201 -3.19 -13.90 15.94
N VAL A 202 -3.51 -14.53 14.82
CA VAL A 202 -4.41 -13.95 13.83
C VAL A 202 -5.82 -14.37 14.21
N ASN A 203 -6.68 -13.38 14.48
CA ASN A 203 -8.10 -13.59 14.73
C ASN A 203 -8.92 -13.06 13.56
N GLU A 204 -9.70 -13.94 12.94
CA GLU A 204 -10.67 -13.57 11.91
C GLU A 204 -11.87 -12.88 12.56
N VAL A 205 -12.11 -11.61 12.23
CA VAL A 205 -13.15 -10.79 12.83
C VAL A 205 -14.16 -10.36 11.77
N PRO A 206 -15.40 -10.90 11.78
CA PRO A 206 -16.47 -10.38 10.95
C PRO A 206 -16.77 -8.91 11.28
N TYR A 207 -16.74 -8.05 10.29
CA TYR A 207 -16.98 -6.62 10.43
C TYR A 207 -17.59 -6.06 9.15
N ARG A 208 -18.85 -5.59 9.20
CA ARG A 208 -19.56 -4.97 8.06
C ARG A 208 -19.44 -5.74 6.73
N GLY A 209 -19.72 -7.05 6.75
CA GLY A 209 -19.73 -7.89 5.54
C GLY A 209 -18.36 -8.38 5.06
N MET A 210 -17.29 -8.05 5.79
CA MET A 210 -15.93 -8.57 5.55
C MET A 210 -15.37 -9.27 6.79
N ILE A 211 -14.27 -9.99 6.61
CA ILE A 211 -13.48 -10.65 7.64
C ILE A 211 -12.16 -9.89 7.72
N LEU A 212 -11.87 -9.33 8.89
CA LEU A 212 -10.61 -8.67 9.16
C LEU A 212 -9.65 -9.67 9.83
N ASP A 213 -8.44 -9.81 9.32
CA ASP A 213 -7.38 -10.57 9.96
C ASP A 213 -6.70 -9.69 11.00
N ILE A 214 -7.10 -9.83 12.26
CA ILE A 214 -6.57 -8.99 13.34
C ILE A 214 -5.48 -9.72 14.09
N VAL A 215 -4.25 -9.20 13.98
CA VAL A 215 -3.09 -9.65 14.73
C VAL A 215 -3.11 -9.03 16.12
N GLU A 216 -3.36 -9.86 17.13
CA GLU A 216 -3.47 -9.44 18.51
C GLU A 216 -2.93 -10.46 19.50
N SER A 217 -2.68 -10.02 20.72
CA SER A 217 -2.25 -10.87 21.83
C SER A 217 -3.39 -11.00 22.83
N THR A 218 -3.53 -12.18 23.41
CA THR A 218 -4.55 -12.47 24.44
C THR A 218 -4.36 -11.61 25.68
N PHE A 219 -3.10 -11.35 26.04
CA PHE A 219 -2.72 -10.62 27.25
C PHE A 219 -1.79 -9.45 26.96
N CYS A 220 -1.83 -8.46 27.85
CA CYS A 220 -0.80 -7.43 27.93
C CYS A 220 0.43 -7.97 28.67
N GLU A 221 1.57 -7.32 28.51
CA GLU A 221 2.80 -7.62 29.29
C GLU A 221 2.57 -7.52 30.81
N CYS A 222 1.59 -6.73 31.27
CA CYS A 222 1.23 -6.69 32.68
C CYS A 222 0.30 -7.84 33.13
N GLY A 223 0.02 -8.81 32.27
CA GLY A 223 -0.93 -9.92 32.50
C GLY A 223 -2.40 -9.54 32.34
N GLY A 224 -2.73 -8.26 32.13
CA GLY A 224 -4.11 -7.81 31.95
C GLY A 224 -4.69 -8.21 30.59
N SER A 225 -5.96 -8.62 30.56
CA SER A 225 -6.66 -8.94 29.31
C SER A 225 -6.80 -7.72 28.38
N ILE A 226 -6.76 -7.98 27.08
CA ILE A 226 -6.92 -6.97 26.04
C ILE A 226 -8.38 -6.86 25.61
N LYS A 227 -8.90 -5.63 25.52
CA LYS A 227 -10.19 -5.32 24.90
C LYS A 227 -9.96 -4.69 23.54
N ARG A 228 -10.49 -5.31 22.48
CA ARG A 228 -10.52 -4.76 21.12
C ARG A 228 -11.76 -3.89 20.90
N ARG A 229 -11.60 -2.83 20.10
CA ARG A 229 -12.69 -2.03 19.52
C ARG A 229 -12.37 -1.75 18.06
N ILE A 230 -13.36 -1.89 17.19
CA ILE A 230 -13.28 -1.58 15.76
C ILE A 230 -14.38 -0.56 15.43
N TRP A 231 -14.07 0.45 14.63
CA TRP A 231 -15.05 1.43 14.15
C TRP A 231 -14.60 2.05 12.82
N ASP A 232 -15.53 2.68 12.10
CA ASP A 232 -15.24 3.41 10.88
C ASP A 232 -15.12 4.91 11.14
N ALA A 233 -14.24 5.57 10.40
CA ALA A 233 -14.14 7.02 10.34
C ALA A 233 -13.95 7.49 8.89
N PRO A 234 -14.64 8.56 8.46
CA PRO A 234 -14.40 9.14 7.15
C PRO A 234 -13.00 9.79 7.10
N ASP A 235 -12.32 9.67 5.96
CA ASP A 235 -11.08 10.38 5.66
C ASP A 235 -11.14 10.97 4.24
N LEU A 236 -10.22 11.87 3.91
CA LEU A 236 -10.20 12.61 2.65
C LEU A 236 -10.18 11.71 1.40
N LYS A 237 -9.54 10.54 1.49
CA LYS A 237 -9.32 9.61 0.36
C LYS A 237 -10.07 8.28 0.47
N CYS A 238 -10.63 7.93 1.62
CA CYS A 238 -11.29 6.63 1.84
C CYS A 238 -12.07 6.62 3.16
N GLU A 239 -12.99 5.68 3.34
CA GLU A 239 -13.47 5.31 4.67
C GLU A 239 -12.42 4.44 5.36
N LYS A 240 -11.98 4.83 6.56
CA LYS A 240 -10.97 4.10 7.33
C LYS A 240 -11.59 3.21 8.38
N ILE A 241 -11.03 2.01 8.52
CA ILE A 241 -11.28 1.11 9.64
C ILE A 241 -10.23 1.38 10.70
N HIS A 242 -10.66 1.73 11.91
CA HIS A 242 -9.82 1.88 13.09
C HIS A 242 -9.91 0.64 13.96
N VAL A 243 -8.76 0.20 14.46
CA VAL A 243 -8.66 -0.93 15.40
C VAL A 243 -7.87 -0.47 16.61
N ARG A 244 -8.49 -0.57 17.79
CA ARG A 244 -7.88 -0.22 19.07
C ARG A 244 -7.88 -1.40 20.03
N HIS A 245 -6.70 -1.71 20.56
CA HIS A 245 -6.48 -2.63 21.66
C HIS A 245 -6.22 -1.83 22.93
N ARG A 246 -6.95 -2.10 24.02
CA ARG A 246 -6.73 -1.50 25.33
C ARG A 246 -6.58 -2.58 26.40
N CYS A 247 -5.49 -2.54 27.16
CA CYS A 247 -5.35 -3.38 28.34
C CYS A 247 -6.32 -2.94 29.44
N ARG A 248 -7.08 -3.88 30.01
CA ARG A 248 -8.03 -3.59 31.11
C ARG A 248 -7.35 -3.29 32.45
N LEU A 249 -6.10 -3.70 32.62
CA LEU A 249 -5.35 -3.54 33.87
C LEU A 249 -4.48 -2.27 33.86
N CYS A 250 -3.46 -2.21 33.00
CA CYS A 250 -2.52 -1.08 32.97
C CYS A 250 -2.97 0.08 32.07
N GLY A 251 -4.08 -0.07 31.34
CA GLY A 251 -4.61 0.97 30.47
C GLY A 251 -3.83 1.23 29.18
N ARG A 252 -2.71 0.52 28.90
CA ARG A 252 -1.96 0.66 27.65
C ARG A 252 -2.86 0.51 26.43
N ILE A 253 -2.62 1.35 25.43
CA ILE A 253 -3.39 1.40 24.18
C ILE A 253 -2.45 1.13 23.01
N HIS A 254 -2.90 0.30 22.08
CA HIS A 254 -2.35 0.19 20.75
C HIS A 254 -3.46 0.46 19.73
N GLU A 255 -3.20 1.31 18.74
CA GLU A 255 -4.18 1.67 17.72
C GLU A 255 -3.53 1.70 16.34
N PHE A 256 -4.27 1.23 15.34
CA PHE A 256 -3.90 1.38 13.94
C PHE A 256 -5.17 1.58 13.11
N GLN A 257 -4.99 2.09 11.89
CA GLN A 257 -6.06 2.36 10.95
C GLN A 257 -5.60 2.04 9.53
N PHE A 258 -6.53 1.68 8.66
CA PHE A 258 -6.29 1.41 7.25
C PHE A 258 -7.57 1.69 6.44
N CYS A 259 -7.42 1.95 5.13
CA CYS A 259 -8.59 2.14 4.28
C CYS A 259 -9.37 0.82 4.18
N ARG A 260 -10.70 0.92 4.16
CA ARG A 260 -11.56 -0.23 3.88
C ARG A 260 -11.22 -0.81 2.49
N PRO A 261 -10.97 -2.12 2.35
CA PRO A 261 -10.86 -2.75 1.04
C PRO A 261 -12.10 -2.49 0.19
N LEU A 262 -11.91 -2.02 -1.04
CA LEU A 262 -12.99 -1.72 -1.98
C LEU A 262 -13.43 -3.01 -2.66
N LEU A 263 -14.33 -3.76 -2.01
CA LEU A 263 -14.90 -4.96 -2.60
C LEU A 263 -15.80 -4.58 -3.77
N CYS A 264 -15.43 -4.99 -4.99
CA CYS A 264 -16.25 -4.79 -6.18
C CYS A 264 -17.47 -5.72 -6.13
N GLY A 265 -18.55 -5.28 -5.49
CA GLY A 265 -19.83 -6.00 -5.47
C GLY A 265 -20.47 -6.05 -4.09
N GLY A 266 -21.34 -5.06 -3.84
CA GLY A 266 -22.41 -5.06 -2.85
C GLY A 266 -23.62 -4.37 -3.45
#